data_AF-A0AAV9AVY8-F1
#
_entry.id   AF-A0AAV9AVY8-F1
#
_cell.length_a   1.000
_cell.length_b   1.000
_cell.length_c   1.000
_cell.angle_alpha   90.00
_cell.angle_beta   90.00
_cell.angle_gamma   90.00
#
_symmetry.space_group_name_H-M   'P 1'
#
loop_
_entity.id
_entity.type
_entity.pdbx_description
1 polymer ?
#
loop_
_entity_poly.entity_id
_entity_poly.type
_entity_poly.pdbx_seq_one_letter_code
_entity_poly.pdbx_strand_id
1 'polypeptide(L)'
;MPSYTSPSSSNACPPQQKQQLQDLIDSARPFLRGEEETVDSALPSLISVLRSAGAGECWHKHGSFLDHLMDVYKILKLWSAPDEVARCGLFHSTYSNSYVNLAIFDAATSGDHVRRLIGDPAENLIHLFCVVPRQPLIHDDLLFQYPSESELVEHLKSSEESLLKAREEGIFDPDEPWQRKIRSVLPPDGVVVKHIKTGEDLRVSRRVVATFLMMTMADFSDQIFGFQDSLFENIDGRLGFAGNNHKAIWPGDGKPGLWMNSISRMGAIYSLIVRDEEIMIEERKRSNGDGVDESRDEQIELVIPPVLEGCTRILDAEEQIKARDLYWKAVACGEEEKKGEEEMEGLLLECVERNPFVGEPHLVLGQLYMGMGRRL
;
A
#
# COMPACT_ATOMS: atom_id res chain seq x y z
N MET A 1 -2.65 41.01 41.02
CA MET A 1 -2.81 40.82 39.56
C MET A 1 -1.45 40.63 38.93
N PRO A 2 -1.17 39.44 38.41
CA PRO A 2 -0.29 39.25 37.26
C PRO A 2 -1.15 38.84 36.06
N SER A 3 -1.10 39.62 34.99
CA SER A 3 -1.77 39.35 33.72
C SER A 3 -1.09 38.19 33.02
N TYR A 4 -1.78 37.05 32.91
CA TYR A 4 -1.44 36.03 31.94
C TYR A 4 -1.90 36.50 30.56
N THR A 5 -0.95 37.01 29.78
CA THR A 5 -1.12 37.20 28.34
C THR A 5 -1.17 35.83 27.69
N SER A 6 -2.33 35.46 27.14
CA SER A 6 -2.48 34.31 26.25
C SER A 6 -1.58 34.49 25.03
N PRO A 7 -0.74 33.51 24.65
CA PRO A 7 -0.12 33.53 23.34
C PRO A 7 -1.22 33.19 22.33
N SER A 8 -1.60 34.18 21.52
CA SER A 8 -2.35 33.97 20.29
C SER A 8 -1.43 33.25 19.29
N SER A 9 -1.37 31.92 19.35
CA SER A 9 -0.78 31.12 18.29
C SER A 9 -1.77 30.99 17.15
N SER A 10 -1.87 32.01 16.29
CA SER A 10 -2.38 31.81 14.94
C SER A 10 -1.33 31.04 14.15
N ASN A 11 -1.29 29.72 14.34
CA ASN A 11 -0.58 28.80 13.44
C ASN A 11 -1.39 28.73 12.15
N ALA A 12 -1.27 29.76 11.31
CA ALA A 12 -1.79 29.70 9.95
C ALA A 12 -0.99 28.64 9.19
N CYS A 13 -1.67 27.57 8.78
CA CYS A 13 -1.11 26.54 7.91
C CYS A 13 -0.55 27.21 6.63
N PRO A 14 0.71 26.92 6.24
CA PRO A 14 1.33 27.46 5.03
C PRO A 14 0.43 27.30 3.78
N PRO A 15 0.40 28.27 2.85
CA PRO A 15 -0.47 28.22 1.67
C PRO A 15 -0.33 26.94 0.84
N GLN A 16 0.87 26.36 0.79
CA GLN A 16 1.18 25.14 0.05
C GLN A 16 0.54 23.89 0.70
N GLN A 17 0.54 23.80 2.04
CA GLN A 17 -0.13 22.71 2.76
C GLN A 17 -1.65 22.80 2.61
N LYS A 18 -2.20 24.02 2.58
CA LYS A 18 -3.64 24.23 2.35
C LYS A 18 -4.06 23.78 0.94
N GLN A 19 -3.23 24.06 -0.07
CA GLN A 19 -3.50 23.59 -1.44
C GLN A 19 -3.42 22.08 -1.52
N GLN A 20 -2.37 21.45 -0.95
CA GLN A 20 -2.23 20.00 -0.91
C GLN A 20 -3.44 19.31 -0.25
N LEU A 21 -3.92 19.85 0.88
CA LEU A 21 -5.12 19.32 1.53
C LEU A 21 -6.36 19.45 0.64
N GLN A 22 -6.51 20.59 -0.05
CA GLN A 22 -7.64 20.79 -0.95
C GLN A 22 -7.61 19.79 -2.12
N ASP A 23 -6.44 19.57 -2.71
CA ASP A 23 -6.25 18.61 -3.80
C ASP A 23 -6.59 17.17 -3.35
N LEU A 24 -6.18 16.78 -2.14
CA LEU A 24 -6.52 15.49 -1.53
C LEU A 24 -8.03 15.35 -1.26
N ILE A 25 -8.66 16.40 -0.75
CA ILE A 25 -10.13 16.39 -0.54
C ILE A 25 -10.83 16.24 -1.88
N ASP A 26 -10.38 16.95 -2.92
CA ASP A 26 -11.00 16.93 -4.23
C ASP A 26 -10.83 15.58 -4.93
N SER A 27 -9.70 14.90 -4.74
CA SER A 27 -9.51 13.52 -5.25
C SER A 27 -10.36 12.48 -4.51
N ALA A 28 -10.56 12.64 -3.20
CA ALA A 28 -11.36 11.70 -2.39
C ALA A 28 -12.88 11.94 -2.47
N ARG A 29 -13.30 13.17 -2.77
CA ARG A 29 -14.71 13.60 -2.75
C ARG A 29 -15.65 12.73 -3.58
N PRO A 30 -15.31 12.28 -4.81
CA PRO A 30 -16.18 11.38 -5.57
C PRO A 30 -16.51 10.10 -4.80
N PHE A 31 -15.52 9.48 -4.18
CA PHE A 31 -15.71 8.26 -3.40
C PHE A 31 -16.55 8.51 -2.14
N LEU A 32 -16.33 9.63 -1.45
CA LEU A 32 -17.11 10.01 -0.26
C LEU A 32 -18.59 10.29 -0.57
N ARG A 33 -18.91 10.62 -1.83
CA ARG A 33 -20.28 10.92 -2.28
C ARG A 33 -20.98 9.76 -2.97
N GLY A 34 -20.27 8.67 -3.26
CA GLY A 34 -20.79 7.59 -4.12
C GLY A 34 -20.98 8.05 -5.57
N GLU A 35 -20.12 8.95 -6.04
CA GLU A 35 -20.08 9.49 -7.41
C GLU A 35 -18.88 8.87 -8.18
N GLU A 36 -18.57 7.60 -7.96
CA GLU A 36 -17.32 6.98 -8.45
C GLU A 36 -17.24 6.89 -9.97
N GLU A 37 -18.37 6.97 -10.68
CA GLU A 37 -18.42 7.08 -12.14
C GLU A 37 -17.73 8.33 -12.69
N THR A 38 -17.55 9.35 -11.84
CA THR A 38 -16.81 10.57 -12.20
C THR A 38 -15.30 10.36 -12.20
N VAL A 39 -14.82 9.32 -11.50
CA VAL A 39 -13.42 8.89 -11.48
C VAL A 39 -13.13 7.95 -12.65
N ASP A 40 -14.02 6.99 -12.88
CA ASP A 40 -13.92 6.06 -14.00
C ASP A 40 -15.33 5.72 -14.52
N SER A 41 -15.63 6.20 -15.73
CA SER A 41 -16.94 6.01 -16.37
C SER A 41 -17.33 4.55 -16.58
N ALA A 42 -16.37 3.61 -16.62
CA ALA A 42 -16.64 2.18 -16.74
C ALA A 42 -17.01 1.52 -15.41
N LEU A 43 -16.69 2.15 -14.28
CA LEU A 43 -16.77 1.57 -12.94
C LEU A 43 -18.16 1.04 -12.56
N PRO A 44 -19.29 1.73 -12.85
CA PRO A 44 -20.62 1.16 -12.58
C PRO A 44 -20.87 -0.18 -13.30
N SER A 45 -20.38 -0.32 -14.53
CA SER A 45 -20.51 -1.56 -15.30
C SER A 45 -19.61 -2.66 -14.74
N LEU A 46 -18.37 -2.32 -14.36
CA LEU A 46 -17.43 -3.24 -13.72
C LEU A 46 -17.98 -3.77 -12.39
N ILE A 47 -18.51 -2.90 -11.54
CA ILE A 47 -19.16 -3.27 -10.28
C ILE A 47 -20.38 -4.16 -10.53
N SER A 48 -21.21 -3.85 -11.54
CA SER A 48 -22.36 -4.68 -11.90
C SER A 48 -21.95 -6.10 -12.29
N VAL A 49 -20.83 -6.25 -13.00
CA VAL A 49 -20.27 -7.55 -13.36
C VAL A 49 -19.81 -8.31 -12.11
N LEU A 50 -19.06 -7.67 -11.22
CA LEU A 50 -18.61 -8.28 -9.95
C LEU A 50 -19.78 -8.71 -9.06
N ARG A 51 -20.81 -7.86 -8.92
CA ARG A 51 -22.04 -8.19 -8.18
C ARG A 51 -22.75 -9.38 -8.79
N SER A 52 -22.93 -9.39 -10.11
CA SER A 52 -23.63 -10.47 -10.82
C SER A 52 -22.92 -11.81 -10.70
N ALA A 53 -21.59 -11.77 -10.51
CA ALA A 53 -20.77 -12.94 -10.30
C ALA A 53 -20.82 -13.43 -8.83
N GLY A 54 -21.35 -12.64 -7.90
CA GLY A 54 -21.52 -13.00 -6.48
C GLY A 54 -20.51 -12.37 -5.52
N ALA A 55 -19.66 -11.44 -5.98
CA ALA A 55 -18.65 -10.81 -5.12
C ALA A 55 -19.27 -10.07 -3.91
N GLY A 56 -20.48 -9.53 -4.06
CA GLY A 56 -21.22 -8.87 -2.97
C GLY A 56 -21.85 -9.83 -1.96
N GLU A 57 -21.88 -11.14 -2.25
CA GLU A 57 -22.47 -12.17 -1.40
C GLU A 57 -21.40 -12.87 -0.54
N CYS A 58 -20.13 -12.78 -0.93
CA CYS A 58 -19.01 -13.39 -0.23
C CYS A 58 -18.57 -12.51 0.95
N TRP A 59 -18.73 -12.99 2.18
CA TRP A 59 -18.15 -12.33 3.36
C TRP A 59 -16.62 -12.32 3.27
N HIS A 60 -16.03 -11.16 3.55
CA HIS A 60 -14.58 -10.94 3.50
C HIS A 60 -14.15 -10.04 4.66
N LYS A 61 -14.01 -10.65 5.85
CA LYS A 61 -13.49 -10.00 7.08
C LYS A 61 -14.40 -8.89 7.62
N HIS A 62 -14.29 -7.68 7.10
CA HIS A 62 -15.00 -6.50 7.60
C HIS A 62 -16.17 -6.05 6.71
N GLY A 63 -16.36 -6.69 5.55
CA GLY A 63 -17.46 -6.43 4.62
C GLY A 63 -17.70 -7.60 3.66
N SER A 64 -18.19 -7.28 2.46
CA SER A 64 -18.20 -8.23 1.34
C SER A 64 -16.87 -8.21 0.58
N PHE A 65 -16.62 -9.23 -0.22
CA PHE A 65 -15.47 -9.27 -1.11
C PHE A 65 -15.54 -8.14 -2.16
N LEU A 66 -16.74 -7.74 -2.58
CA LEU A 66 -16.90 -6.55 -3.42
C LEU A 66 -16.43 -5.26 -2.71
N ASP A 67 -16.76 -5.10 -1.41
CA ASP A 67 -16.33 -3.92 -0.65
C ASP A 67 -14.80 -3.85 -0.61
N HIS A 68 -14.14 -4.97 -0.32
CA HIS A 68 -12.69 -5.08 -0.35
C HIS A 68 -12.08 -4.72 -1.71
N LEU A 69 -12.61 -5.26 -2.81
CA LEU A 69 -12.12 -4.94 -4.17
C LEU A 69 -12.29 -3.45 -4.49
N MET A 70 -13.41 -2.85 -4.05
CA MET A 70 -13.67 -1.43 -4.19
C MET A 70 -12.72 -0.58 -3.35
N ASP A 71 -12.40 -1.00 -2.13
CA ASP A 71 -11.49 -0.28 -1.24
C ASP A 71 -10.05 -0.32 -1.76
N VAL A 72 -9.59 -1.46 -2.28
CA VAL A 72 -8.29 -1.54 -2.98
C VAL A 72 -8.27 -0.63 -4.21
N TYR A 73 -9.34 -0.60 -5.02
CA TYR A 73 -9.45 0.34 -6.15
C TYR A 73 -9.34 1.80 -5.70
N LYS A 74 -10.08 2.20 -4.66
CA LYS A 74 -10.03 3.56 -4.09
C LYS A 74 -8.64 3.92 -3.62
N ILE A 75 -7.96 3.03 -2.88
CA ILE A 75 -6.59 3.23 -2.40
C ILE A 75 -5.66 3.49 -3.59
N LEU A 76 -5.70 2.64 -4.62
CA LEU A 76 -4.85 2.79 -5.81
C LEU A 76 -5.14 4.10 -6.56
N LYS A 77 -6.41 4.49 -6.73
CA LYS A 77 -6.77 5.78 -7.36
C LYS A 77 -6.30 6.97 -6.54
N LEU A 78 -6.43 6.92 -5.21
CA LEU A 78 -5.91 7.96 -4.30
C LEU A 78 -4.39 8.00 -4.27
N TRP A 79 -3.72 6.90 -4.63
CA TRP A 79 -2.27 6.86 -4.85
C TRP A 79 -1.86 7.25 -6.27
N SER A 80 -2.80 7.74 -7.07
CA SER A 80 -2.60 8.13 -8.48
C SER A 80 -2.12 7.00 -9.37
N ALA A 81 -2.39 5.74 -9.02
CA ALA A 81 -2.04 4.61 -9.87
C ALA A 81 -2.75 4.70 -11.23
N PRO A 82 -2.10 4.24 -12.33
CA PRO A 82 -2.71 4.17 -13.65
C PRO A 82 -4.03 3.39 -13.62
N ASP A 83 -4.95 3.72 -14.54
CA ASP A 83 -6.29 3.11 -14.58
C ASP A 83 -6.20 1.59 -14.73
N GLU A 84 -5.26 1.08 -15.50
CA GLU A 84 -5.06 -0.35 -15.68
C GLU A 84 -4.59 -1.06 -14.40
N VAL A 85 -3.78 -0.39 -13.57
CA VAL A 85 -3.34 -0.90 -12.27
C VAL A 85 -4.48 -0.84 -11.26
N ALA A 86 -5.22 0.27 -11.21
CA ALA A 86 -6.38 0.40 -10.32
C ALA A 86 -7.47 -0.63 -10.67
N ARG A 87 -7.79 -0.81 -11.95
CA ARG A 87 -8.71 -1.85 -12.43
C ARG A 87 -8.17 -3.25 -12.20
N CYS A 88 -6.86 -3.46 -12.28
CA CYS A 88 -6.25 -4.71 -11.83
C CYS A 88 -6.56 -4.94 -10.34
N GLY A 89 -6.37 -3.94 -9.47
CA GLY A 89 -6.79 -3.97 -8.07
C GLY A 89 -8.27 -4.30 -7.87
N LEU A 90 -9.17 -3.74 -8.68
CA LEU A 90 -10.60 -4.06 -8.61
C LEU A 90 -10.92 -5.53 -8.96
N PHE A 91 -10.06 -6.22 -9.72
CA PHE A 91 -10.28 -7.59 -10.18
C PHE A 91 -9.18 -8.58 -9.72
N HIS A 92 -8.29 -8.17 -8.82
CA HIS A 92 -7.02 -8.86 -8.53
C HIS A 92 -7.19 -10.29 -7.97
N SER A 93 -8.40 -10.63 -7.56
CA SER A 93 -8.71 -11.91 -6.95
C SER A 93 -9.93 -12.60 -7.59
N THR A 94 -10.41 -12.14 -8.74
CA THR A 94 -11.67 -12.62 -9.34
C THR A 94 -11.52 -13.89 -10.17
N TYR A 95 -10.33 -14.12 -10.74
CA TYR A 95 -9.91 -15.42 -11.24
C TYR A 95 -9.14 -16.09 -10.10
N SER A 96 -9.46 -17.34 -9.74
CA SER A 96 -8.80 -18.10 -8.65
C SER A 96 -7.31 -17.75 -8.50
N ASN A 97 -6.91 -17.22 -7.33
CA ASN A 97 -5.58 -16.65 -7.08
C ASN A 97 -4.79 -17.44 -6.01
N SER A 98 -3.54 -17.03 -5.74
CA SER A 98 -2.61 -17.73 -4.83
C SER A 98 -2.94 -17.63 -3.34
N TYR A 99 -3.81 -16.71 -2.91
CA TYR A 99 -4.16 -16.51 -1.50
C TYR A 99 -5.54 -17.06 -1.13
N VAL A 100 -6.52 -17.00 -2.04
CA VAL A 100 -7.89 -17.44 -1.76
C VAL A 100 -8.52 -18.12 -2.97
N ASN A 101 -9.11 -19.31 -2.77
CA ASN A 101 -9.84 -20.05 -3.80
C ASN A 101 -11.30 -19.57 -3.95
N LEU A 102 -11.49 -18.25 -4.07
CA LEU A 102 -12.78 -17.59 -4.33
C LEU A 102 -12.91 -17.29 -5.83
N ALA A 103 -12.80 -18.30 -6.68
CA ALA A 103 -12.95 -18.09 -8.12
C ALA A 103 -14.39 -17.65 -8.42
N ILE A 104 -14.59 -16.38 -8.78
CA ILE A 104 -15.92 -15.84 -9.09
C ILE A 104 -16.18 -15.90 -10.60
N PHE A 105 -15.12 -15.87 -11.42
CA PHE A 105 -15.21 -16.15 -12.85
C PHE A 105 -14.54 -17.48 -13.21
N ASP A 106 -15.21 -18.26 -14.04
CA ASP A 106 -14.58 -19.30 -14.83
C ASP A 106 -13.82 -18.65 -16.00
N ALA A 107 -12.50 -18.83 -16.02
CA ALA A 107 -11.61 -18.26 -17.03
C ALA A 107 -11.98 -18.68 -18.46
N ALA A 108 -12.68 -19.81 -18.64
CA ALA A 108 -13.05 -20.33 -19.95
C ALA A 108 -14.31 -19.69 -20.56
N THR A 109 -15.23 -19.14 -19.76
CA THR A 109 -16.57 -18.75 -20.22
C THR A 109 -16.89 -17.25 -20.13
N SER A 110 -16.19 -16.50 -19.26
CA SER A 110 -16.50 -15.07 -19.02
C SER A 110 -15.44 -14.09 -19.55
N GLY A 111 -14.30 -14.59 -20.07
CA GLY A 111 -13.10 -13.81 -20.37
C GLY A 111 -13.30 -12.67 -21.38
N ASP A 112 -13.97 -12.91 -22.50
CA ASP A 112 -14.04 -11.92 -23.59
C ASP A 112 -14.94 -10.72 -23.28
N HIS A 113 -16.02 -10.91 -22.52
CA HIS A 113 -16.88 -9.79 -22.12
C HIS A 113 -16.20 -8.94 -21.05
N VAL A 114 -15.60 -9.58 -20.05
CA VAL A 114 -14.87 -8.93 -18.96
C VAL A 114 -13.64 -8.18 -19.49
N ARG A 115 -12.87 -8.80 -20.40
CA ARG A 115 -11.71 -8.16 -21.07
C ARG A 115 -12.12 -6.89 -21.82
N ARG A 116 -13.23 -6.91 -22.57
CA ARG A 116 -13.72 -5.70 -23.27
C ARG A 116 -14.12 -4.56 -22.33
N LEU A 117 -14.59 -4.88 -21.13
CA LEU A 117 -14.99 -3.87 -20.14
C LEU A 117 -13.79 -3.32 -19.36
N ILE A 118 -12.86 -4.19 -18.98
CA ILE A 118 -11.69 -3.83 -18.16
C ILE A 118 -10.59 -3.18 -19.00
N GLY A 119 -10.40 -3.65 -20.24
CA GLY A 119 -9.31 -3.28 -21.14
C GLY A 119 -8.16 -4.28 -21.10
N ASP A 120 -7.50 -4.48 -22.25
CA ASP A 120 -6.43 -5.48 -22.42
C ASP A 120 -5.24 -5.29 -21.45
N PRO A 121 -4.73 -4.05 -21.18
CA PRO A 121 -3.61 -3.87 -20.26
C PRO A 121 -3.93 -4.34 -18.84
N ALA A 122 -5.12 -4.02 -18.34
CA ALA A 122 -5.56 -4.43 -17.02
C ALA A 122 -5.84 -5.93 -16.95
N GLU A 123 -6.46 -6.52 -17.99
CA GLU A 123 -6.71 -7.96 -18.03
C GLU A 123 -5.41 -8.78 -18.02
N ASN A 124 -4.37 -8.33 -18.74
CA ASN A 124 -3.06 -8.95 -18.69
C ASN A 124 -2.45 -8.91 -17.27
N LEU A 125 -2.52 -7.76 -16.59
CA LEU A 125 -2.06 -7.63 -15.21
C LEU A 125 -2.84 -8.55 -14.27
N ILE A 126 -4.17 -8.63 -14.41
CA ILE A 126 -5.02 -9.51 -13.60
C ILE A 126 -4.63 -10.97 -13.83
N HIS A 127 -4.43 -11.38 -15.08
CA HIS A 127 -4.01 -12.74 -15.42
C HIS A 127 -2.69 -13.09 -14.73
N LEU A 128 -1.65 -12.27 -14.92
CA LEU A 128 -0.34 -12.43 -14.28
C LEU A 128 -0.47 -12.47 -12.76
N PHE A 129 -1.24 -11.56 -12.19
CA PHE A 129 -1.45 -11.47 -10.76
C PHE A 129 -2.02 -12.80 -10.23
N CYS A 130 -2.95 -13.42 -10.95
CA CYS A 130 -3.56 -14.70 -10.55
C CYS A 130 -2.65 -15.93 -10.70
N VAL A 131 -1.57 -15.86 -11.49
CA VAL A 131 -0.72 -17.03 -11.80
C VAL A 131 0.70 -16.94 -11.24
N VAL A 132 1.14 -15.75 -10.84
CA VAL A 132 2.44 -15.51 -10.19
C VAL A 132 2.35 -15.92 -8.70
N PRO A 133 3.35 -16.64 -8.15
CA PRO A 133 3.40 -16.98 -6.73
C PRO A 133 3.81 -15.74 -5.92
N ARG A 134 2.86 -14.84 -5.67
CA ARG A 134 3.13 -13.51 -5.09
C ARG A 134 3.70 -13.57 -3.68
N GLN A 135 3.28 -14.54 -2.85
CA GLN A 135 3.78 -14.66 -1.49
C GLN A 135 5.30 -14.80 -1.44
N PRO A 136 5.91 -15.85 -2.04
CA PRO A 136 7.38 -15.95 -2.04
C PRO A 136 8.03 -14.81 -2.82
N LEU A 137 7.46 -14.38 -3.95
CA LEU A 137 8.06 -13.31 -4.75
C LEU A 137 8.16 -11.96 -3.99
N ILE A 138 7.09 -11.55 -3.31
CA ILE A 138 7.04 -10.26 -2.61
C ILE A 138 7.69 -10.35 -1.23
N HIS A 139 7.45 -11.43 -0.49
CA HIS A 139 7.95 -11.57 0.87
C HIS A 139 9.37 -12.12 0.88
N ASP A 140 9.57 -13.33 0.37
CA ASP A 140 10.84 -14.05 0.51
C ASP A 140 11.93 -13.47 -0.39
N ASP A 141 11.59 -13.19 -1.65
CA ASP A 141 12.57 -12.78 -2.67
C ASP A 141 12.85 -11.26 -2.67
N LEU A 142 11.95 -10.45 -2.08
CA LEU A 142 12.12 -8.99 -2.00
C LEU A 142 12.18 -8.48 -0.56
N LEU A 143 11.05 -8.49 0.18
CA LEU A 143 10.95 -7.81 1.47
C LEU A 143 11.94 -8.37 2.50
N PHE A 144 12.06 -9.68 2.61
CA PHE A 144 12.92 -10.35 3.58
C PHE A 144 14.40 -10.32 3.18
N GLN A 145 14.71 -9.98 1.92
CA GLN A 145 16.09 -9.71 1.50
C GLN A 145 16.62 -8.36 2.00
N TYR A 146 15.78 -7.50 2.57
CA TYR A 146 16.15 -6.26 3.26
C TYR A 146 15.82 -6.33 4.76
N PRO A 147 16.56 -7.13 5.56
CA PRO A 147 16.24 -7.31 6.97
C PRO A 147 16.47 -6.05 7.81
N SER A 148 17.38 -5.16 7.38
CA SER A 148 17.74 -3.94 8.09
C SER A 148 16.95 -2.73 7.58
N GLU A 149 16.26 -2.05 8.50
CA GLU A 149 15.55 -0.81 8.20
C GLU A 149 16.53 0.34 7.93
N SER A 150 17.67 0.37 8.63
CA SER A 150 18.71 1.39 8.41
C SER A 150 19.37 1.25 7.04
N GLU A 151 19.53 0.02 6.53
CA GLU A 151 20.02 -0.24 5.17
C GLU A 151 19.08 0.36 4.13
N LEU A 152 17.76 0.19 4.29
CA LEU A 152 16.79 0.79 3.39
C LEU A 152 16.80 2.33 3.45
N VAL A 153 16.92 2.92 4.65
CA VAL A 153 17.05 4.39 4.80
C VAL A 153 18.29 4.91 4.07
N GLU A 154 19.43 4.25 4.21
CA GLU A 154 20.67 4.61 3.52
C GLU A 154 20.51 4.48 1.99
N HIS A 155 19.95 3.37 1.51
CA HIS A 155 19.71 3.14 0.10
C HIS A 155 18.73 4.13 -0.51
N LEU A 156 17.69 4.55 0.22
CA LEU A 156 16.77 5.59 -0.23
C LEU A 156 17.47 6.92 -0.41
N LYS A 157 18.37 7.30 0.51
CA LYS A 157 19.15 8.53 0.36
C LYS A 157 20.09 8.45 -0.84
N SER A 158 20.87 7.38 -0.94
CA SER A 158 21.83 7.21 -2.04
C SER A 158 21.16 7.18 -3.41
N SER A 159 20.04 6.44 -3.54
CA SER A 159 19.33 6.33 -4.82
C SER A 159 18.72 7.66 -5.30
N GLU A 160 18.33 8.56 -4.40
CA GLU A 160 17.88 9.91 -4.76
C GLU A 160 19.03 10.74 -5.34
N GLU A 161 20.21 10.69 -4.70
CA GLU A 161 21.42 11.35 -5.19
C GLU A 161 21.85 10.79 -6.57
N SER A 162 21.78 9.47 -6.76
CA SER A 162 22.09 8.80 -8.03
C SER A 162 21.13 9.20 -9.15
N LEU A 163 19.83 9.27 -8.86
CA LEU A 163 18.83 9.68 -9.84
C LEU A 163 19.02 11.14 -10.28
N LEU A 164 19.37 12.02 -9.33
CA LEU A 164 19.68 13.42 -9.64
C LEU A 164 20.89 13.53 -10.58
N LYS A 165 21.99 12.84 -10.27
CA LYS A 165 23.20 12.79 -11.12
C LYS A 165 22.91 12.21 -12.51
N ALA A 166 22.09 11.17 -12.59
CA ALA A 166 21.69 10.58 -13.87
C ALA A 166 20.93 11.58 -14.75
N ARG A 167 19.95 12.30 -14.18
CA ARG A 167 19.12 13.28 -14.91
C ARG A 167 19.92 14.52 -15.31
N GLU A 168 20.66 15.11 -14.38
CA GLU A 168 21.31 16.41 -14.58
C GLU A 168 22.66 16.28 -15.29
N GLU A 169 23.47 15.30 -14.89
CA GLU A 169 24.86 15.17 -15.32
C GLU A 169 25.08 14.02 -16.30
N GLY A 170 24.14 13.07 -16.38
CA GLY A 170 24.31 11.86 -17.19
C GLY A 170 25.37 10.91 -16.63
N ILE A 171 25.57 10.94 -15.31
CA ILE A 171 26.51 10.06 -14.61
C ILE A 171 25.75 8.84 -14.09
N PHE A 172 26.27 7.65 -14.40
CA PHE A 172 25.71 6.36 -14.01
C PHE A 172 26.79 5.54 -13.30
N ASP A 173 26.49 5.00 -12.12
CA ASP A 173 27.40 4.14 -11.37
C ASP A 173 26.67 2.87 -10.91
N PRO A 174 26.63 1.82 -11.75
CA PRO A 174 25.91 0.58 -11.44
C PRO A 174 26.51 -0.19 -10.25
N ASP A 175 27.70 0.18 -9.79
CA ASP A 175 28.42 -0.48 -8.70
C ASP A 175 28.10 0.12 -7.31
N GLU A 176 27.24 1.15 -7.25
CA GLU A 176 26.78 1.69 -5.98
C GLU A 176 26.12 0.60 -5.11
N PRO A 177 26.36 0.60 -3.78
CA PRO A 177 25.85 -0.47 -2.90
C PRO A 177 24.34 -0.70 -3.01
N TRP A 178 23.56 0.38 -3.05
CA TRP A 178 22.10 0.30 -3.15
C TRP A 178 21.66 -0.31 -4.49
N GLN A 179 22.33 0.05 -5.60
CA GLN A 179 21.99 -0.38 -6.94
C GLN A 179 22.37 -1.84 -7.16
N ARG A 180 23.55 -2.25 -6.68
CA ARG A 180 23.93 -3.68 -6.64
C ARG A 180 22.96 -4.50 -5.79
N LYS A 181 22.54 -3.98 -4.64
CA LYS A 181 21.57 -4.66 -3.77
C LYS A 181 20.22 -4.84 -4.46
N ILE A 182 19.61 -3.78 -4.99
CA ILE A 182 18.28 -3.89 -5.63
C ILE A 182 18.32 -4.76 -6.89
N ARG A 183 19.39 -4.69 -7.68
CA ARG A 183 19.58 -5.54 -8.87
C ARG A 183 19.89 -7.00 -8.53
N SER A 184 20.41 -7.28 -7.34
CA SER A 184 20.62 -8.65 -6.88
C SER A 184 19.32 -9.36 -6.50
N VAL A 185 18.34 -8.62 -5.97
CA VAL A 185 17.03 -9.16 -5.59
C VAL A 185 16.00 -9.08 -6.73
N LEU A 186 16.11 -8.04 -7.57
CA LEU A 186 15.25 -7.84 -8.74
C LEU A 186 16.10 -7.44 -9.96
N PRO A 187 16.57 -8.41 -10.75
CA PRO A 187 17.45 -8.15 -11.90
C PRO A 187 16.80 -7.24 -12.95
N PRO A 188 17.60 -6.44 -13.69
CA PRO A 188 17.11 -5.53 -14.75
C PRO A 188 16.15 -6.15 -15.77
N ASP A 189 16.38 -7.42 -16.13
CA ASP A 189 15.60 -8.16 -17.12
C ASP A 189 14.32 -8.82 -16.55
N GLY A 190 14.03 -8.58 -15.27
CA GLY A 190 12.96 -9.23 -14.53
C GLY A 190 13.39 -10.55 -13.88
N VAL A 191 12.40 -11.36 -13.51
CA VAL A 191 12.59 -12.67 -12.86
C VAL A 191 11.82 -13.75 -13.59
N VAL A 192 12.21 -15.01 -13.37
CA VAL A 192 11.44 -16.18 -13.81
C VAL A 192 10.86 -16.85 -12.57
N VAL A 193 9.55 -16.97 -12.53
CA VAL A 193 8.80 -17.64 -11.45
C VAL A 193 8.07 -18.86 -11.99
N LYS A 194 7.59 -19.72 -11.08
CA LYS A 194 6.78 -20.89 -11.46
C LYS A 194 5.30 -20.51 -11.48
N HIS A 195 4.63 -20.73 -12.60
CA HIS A 195 3.19 -20.57 -12.71
C HIS A 195 2.49 -21.46 -11.66
N ILE A 196 1.64 -20.90 -10.79
CA ILE A 196 1.10 -21.63 -9.62
C ILE A 196 0.30 -22.89 -9.96
N LYS A 197 -0.39 -22.92 -11.12
CA LYS A 197 -1.18 -24.08 -11.58
C LYS A 197 -0.40 -25.07 -12.44
N THR A 198 0.37 -24.61 -13.42
CA THR A 198 1.05 -25.48 -14.40
C THR A 198 2.47 -25.86 -13.99
N GLY A 199 3.12 -25.08 -13.12
CA GLY A 199 4.53 -25.24 -12.76
C GLY A 199 5.51 -24.85 -13.86
N GLU A 200 5.02 -24.27 -14.96
CA GLU A 200 5.85 -23.79 -16.07
C GLU A 200 6.60 -22.51 -15.70
N ASP A 201 7.71 -22.26 -16.40
CA ASP A 201 8.48 -21.03 -16.24
C ASP A 201 7.71 -19.85 -16.83
N LEU A 202 7.52 -18.82 -16.01
CA LEU A 202 6.86 -17.58 -16.37
C LEU A 202 7.81 -16.42 -16.11
N ARG A 203 8.13 -15.66 -17.16
CA ARG A 203 8.93 -14.43 -17.04
C ARG A 203 8.04 -13.29 -16.57
N VAL A 204 8.52 -12.53 -15.59
CA VAL A 204 7.84 -11.37 -15.00
C VAL A 204 8.81 -10.19 -15.01
N SER A 205 8.42 -9.08 -15.64
CA SER A 205 9.24 -7.88 -15.71
C SER A 205 9.33 -7.14 -14.37
N ARG A 206 10.33 -6.28 -14.21
CA ARG A 206 10.47 -5.45 -12.99
C ARG A 206 9.26 -4.58 -12.71
N ARG A 207 8.63 -4.05 -13.76
CA ARG A 207 7.49 -3.14 -13.64
C ARG A 207 6.23 -3.88 -13.21
N VAL A 208 6.03 -5.12 -13.66
CA VAL A 208 4.98 -6.01 -13.14
C VAL A 208 5.23 -6.35 -11.67
N VAL A 209 6.47 -6.68 -11.29
CA VAL A 209 6.82 -6.94 -9.87
C VAL A 209 6.57 -5.71 -8.99
N ALA A 210 6.98 -4.52 -9.44
CA ALA A 210 6.73 -3.26 -8.74
C ALA A 210 5.22 -2.98 -8.60
N THR A 211 4.44 -3.22 -9.66
CA THR A 211 2.98 -3.10 -9.62
C THR A 211 2.39 -4.04 -8.57
N PHE A 212 2.83 -5.30 -8.51
CA PHE A 212 2.34 -6.28 -7.54
C PHE A 212 2.77 -5.96 -6.11
N LEU A 213 3.94 -5.33 -5.93
CA LEU A 213 4.39 -4.81 -4.64
C LEU A 213 3.48 -3.69 -4.15
N MET A 214 3.17 -2.70 -5.00
CA MET A 214 2.22 -1.63 -4.66
C MET A 214 0.82 -2.18 -4.39
N MET A 215 0.35 -3.12 -5.19
CA MET A 215 -0.96 -3.76 -4.98
C MET A 215 -1.00 -4.53 -3.66
N THR A 216 0.08 -5.24 -3.30
CA THR A 216 0.19 -5.90 -1.99
C THR A 216 0.11 -4.87 -0.85
N MET A 217 0.71 -3.68 -1.02
CA MET A 217 0.58 -2.60 -0.04
C MET A 217 -0.87 -2.15 0.14
N ALA A 218 -1.58 -1.93 -0.97
CA ALA A 218 -2.99 -1.51 -0.93
C ALA A 218 -3.89 -2.61 -0.33
N ASP A 219 -3.71 -3.86 -0.76
CA ASP A 219 -4.44 -5.03 -0.29
C ASP A 219 -4.30 -5.22 1.22
N PHE A 220 -3.07 -5.22 1.75
CA PHE A 220 -2.83 -5.40 3.19
C PHE A 220 -3.37 -4.25 4.02
N SER A 221 -3.37 -3.03 3.49
CA SER A 221 -3.90 -1.85 4.20
C SER A 221 -5.39 -1.98 4.49
N ASP A 222 -6.15 -2.69 3.65
CA ASP A 222 -7.58 -2.92 3.85
C ASP A 222 -7.87 -4.13 4.74
N GLN A 223 -7.05 -5.19 4.66
CA GLN A 223 -7.50 -6.52 5.06
C GLN A 223 -6.74 -7.17 6.23
N ILE A 224 -5.78 -6.49 6.86
CA ILE A 224 -4.99 -7.04 7.99
C ILE A 224 -5.45 -6.45 9.34
N PHE A 225 -5.83 -7.34 10.24
CA PHE A 225 -6.34 -7.09 11.58
C PHE A 225 -5.52 -7.87 12.63
N GLY A 226 -5.73 -7.57 13.91
CA GLY A 226 -4.98 -8.17 15.02
C GLY A 226 -5.17 -9.69 15.14
N PHE A 227 -6.27 -10.24 14.61
CA PHE A 227 -6.44 -11.70 14.58
C PHE A 227 -5.37 -12.38 13.71
N GLN A 228 -4.95 -11.76 12.59
CA GLN A 228 -3.88 -12.30 11.75
C GLN A 228 -2.54 -12.26 12.47
N ASP A 229 -2.31 -11.28 13.35
CA ASP A 229 -1.09 -11.26 14.15
C ASP A 229 -1.02 -12.50 15.05
N SER A 230 -2.15 -12.90 15.63
CA SER A 230 -2.25 -14.12 16.43
C SER A 230 -2.14 -15.40 15.59
N LEU A 231 -2.75 -15.40 14.39
CA LEU A 231 -2.75 -16.54 13.47
C LEU A 231 -1.34 -16.83 12.94
N PHE A 232 -0.60 -15.78 12.58
CA PHE A 232 0.71 -15.88 11.94
C PHE A 232 1.89 -15.68 12.89
N GLU A 233 1.62 -15.61 14.19
CA GLU A 233 2.62 -15.37 15.25
C GLU A 233 3.45 -14.09 14.99
N ASN A 234 2.78 -13.02 14.56
CA ASN A 234 3.37 -11.71 14.24
C ASN A 234 3.67 -10.88 15.50
N ILE A 235 4.29 -11.49 16.50
CA ILE A 235 4.56 -10.83 17.79
C ILE A 235 5.61 -9.72 17.69
N ASP A 236 6.47 -9.78 16.67
CA ASP A 236 7.52 -8.80 16.40
C ASP A 236 7.05 -7.67 15.48
N GLY A 237 5.82 -7.74 14.96
CA GLY A 237 5.22 -6.76 14.05
C GLY A 237 5.82 -6.74 12.64
N ARG A 238 6.72 -7.67 12.28
CA ARG A 238 7.40 -7.65 10.97
C ARG A 238 6.62 -8.36 9.86
N LEU A 239 5.50 -8.99 10.23
CA LEU A 239 4.63 -9.80 9.39
C LEU A 239 5.40 -10.90 8.64
N GLY A 240 6.24 -11.62 9.39
CA GLY A 240 7.12 -12.67 8.88
C GLY A 240 6.44 -14.02 8.59
N PHE A 241 5.14 -14.16 8.89
CA PHE A 241 4.40 -15.42 8.77
C PHE A 241 5.08 -16.61 9.48
N ALA A 242 5.65 -16.37 10.66
CA ALA A 242 6.45 -17.35 11.39
C ALA A 242 5.65 -18.56 11.91
N GLY A 243 4.33 -18.38 12.07
CA GLY A 243 3.44 -19.40 12.63
C GLY A 243 2.17 -19.64 11.83
N ASN A 244 1.41 -20.63 12.31
CA ASN A 244 0.08 -20.99 11.79
C ASN A 244 -0.79 -21.47 12.95
N ASN A 245 -1.06 -20.56 13.88
CA ASN A 245 -1.81 -20.82 15.10
C ASN A 245 -3.31 -20.99 14.81
N HIS A 246 -3.71 -22.23 14.53
CA HIS A 246 -5.10 -22.64 14.31
C HIS A 246 -6.07 -22.36 15.47
N LYS A 247 -5.58 -21.92 16.65
CA LYS A 247 -6.43 -21.48 17.77
C LYS A 247 -6.81 -20.00 17.70
N ALA A 248 -6.18 -19.23 16.81
CA ALA A 248 -6.59 -17.85 16.53
C ALA A 248 -7.96 -17.87 15.85
N ILE A 249 -8.97 -17.38 16.57
CA ILE A 249 -10.36 -17.31 16.09
C ILE A 249 -10.71 -15.87 15.70
N TRP A 250 -11.42 -15.69 14.59
CA TRP A 250 -11.94 -14.39 14.16
C TRP A 250 -13.05 -13.89 15.11
N PRO A 251 -13.16 -12.57 15.42
CA PRO A 251 -12.29 -11.47 15.02
C PRO A 251 -11.09 -11.24 15.96
N GLY A 252 -10.82 -12.17 16.88
CA GLY A 252 -9.80 -12.00 17.91
C GLY A 252 -10.24 -11.03 19.01
N ASP A 253 -9.33 -10.17 19.46
CA ASP A 253 -9.61 -9.09 20.41
C ASP A 253 -10.10 -7.80 19.73
N GLY A 254 -10.19 -7.77 18.39
CA GLY A 254 -10.61 -6.61 17.62
C GLY A 254 -9.53 -5.54 17.42
N LYS A 255 -8.29 -5.77 17.88
CA LYS A 255 -7.19 -4.82 17.65
C LYS A 255 -6.90 -4.60 16.16
N PRO A 256 -6.40 -3.42 15.76
CA PRO A 256 -5.76 -3.24 14.47
C PRO A 256 -4.57 -4.19 14.28
N GLY A 257 -4.28 -4.61 13.06
CA GLY A 257 -3.17 -5.52 12.75
C GLY A 257 -1.81 -4.81 12.68
N LEU A 258 -0.72 -5.55 12.87
CA LEU A 258 0.67 -5.06 12.77
C LEU A 258 1.23 -5.27 11.37
N TRP A 259 0.86 -4.38 10.45
CA TRP A 259 1.27 -4.44 9.04
C TRP A 259 2.08 -3.21 8.58
N MET A 260 2.05 -2.11 9.33
CA MET A 260 2.60 -0.82 8.89
C MET A 260 4.13 -0.84 8.72
N ASN A 261 4.87 -1.59 9.55
CA ASN A 261 6.32 -1.77 9.32
C ASN A 261 6.59 -2.41 7.96
N SER A 262 5.93 -3.54 7.67
CA SER A 262 6.09 -4.27 6.42
C SER A 262 5.71 -3.40 5.22
N ILE A 263 4.60 -2.65 5.30
CA ILE A 263 4.18 -1.74 4.22
C ILE A 263 5.13 -0.57 4.03
N SER A 264 5.69 -0.01 5.11
CA SER A 264 6.71 1.04 5.00
C SER A 264 7.99 0.57 4.31
N ARG A 265 8.42 -0.67 4.59
CA ARG A 265 9.56 -1.31 3.94
C ARG A 265 9.27 -1.68 2.49
N MET A 266 8.06 -2.18 2.19
CA MET A 266 7.62 -2.43 0.80
C MET A 266 7.60 -1.13 -0.01
N GLY A 267 7.12 -0.02 0.57
CA GLY A 267 7.17 1.30 -0.07
C GLY A 267 8.61 1.74 -0.36
N ALA A 268 9.52 1.59 0.60
CA ALA A 268 10.94 1.89 0.40
C ALA A 268 11.55 1.09 -0.76
N ILE A 269 11.29 -0.23 -0.80
CA ILE A 269 11.76 -1.11 -1.88
C ILE A 269 11.15 -0.68 -3.22
N TYR A 270 9.85 -0.38 -3.25
CA TYR A 270 9.18 0.13 -4.44
C TYR A 270 9.86 1.40 -4.97
N SER A 271 10.17 2.37 -4.12
CA SER A 271 10.91 3.58 -4.49
C SER A 271 12.29 3.27 -5.08
N LEU A 272 13.02 2.29 -4.54
CA LEU A 272 14.31 1.86 -5.10
C LEU A 272 14.15 1.25 -6.49
N ILE A 273 13.09 0.44 -6.71
CA ILE A 273 12.81 -0.15 -8.02
C ILE A 273 12.51 0.93 -9.05
N VAL A 274 11.64 1.90 -8.70
CA VAL A 274 11.27 3.02 -9.59
C VAL A 274 12.49 3.84 -9.97
N ARG A 275 13.32 4.22 -9.00
CA ARG A 275 14.52 5.04 -9.25
C ARG A 275 15.53 4.32 -10.14
N ASP A 276 15.80 3.03 -9.90
CA ASP A 276 16.70 2.25 -10.76
C ASP A 276 16.12 2.05 -12.17
N GLU A 277 14.81 1.86 -12.31
CA GLU A 277 14.13 1.84 -13.61
C GLU A 277 14.27 3.15 -14.39
N GLU A 278 14.07 4.29 -13.72
CA GLU A 278 14.27 5.61 -14.32
C GLU A 278 15.72 5.85 -14.74
N ILE A 279 16.68 5.47 -13.91
CA ILE A 279 18.11 5.56 -14.25
C ILE A 279 18.43 4.73 -15.49
N MET A 280 17.93 3.49 -15.59
CA MET A 280 18.12 2.63 -16.76
C MET A 280 17.47 3.19 -18.03
N ILE A 281 16.31 3.82 -17.91
CA ILE A 281 15.65 4.51 -19.02
C ILE A 281 16.51 5.71 -19.46
N GLU A 282 16.99 6.54 -18.53
CA GLU A 282 17.80 7.71 -18.82
C GLU A 282 19.15 7.33 -19.49
N GLU A 283 19.83 6.30 -18.99
CA GLU A 283 21.06 5.76 -19.58
C GLU A 283 20.85 5.33 -21.04
N ARG A 284 19.73 4.66 -21.31
CA ARG A 284 19.37 4.20 -22.67
C ARG A 284 18.97 5.35 -23.58
N LYS A 285 18.20 6.33 -23.10
CA LYS A 285 17.84 7.51 -23.89
C LYS A 285 19.07 8.23 -24.40
N ARG A 286 20.12 8.30 -23.58
CA ARG A 286 21.41 8.91 -23.95
C ARG A 286 22.25 8.04 -24.91
N SER A 287 22.13 6.71 -24.83
CA SER A 287 22.97 5.78 -25.61
C SER A 287 22.35 5.33 -26.93
N ASN A 288 21.06 4.96 -26.92
CA ASN A 288 20.40 4.19 -27.98
C ASN A 288 19.09 4.82 -28.50
N GLY A 289 18.68 5.98 -27.98
CA GLY A 289 17.45 6.70 -28.40
C GLY A 289 16.24 6.47 -27.49
N ASP A 290 15.15 7.20 -27.75
CA ASP A 290 13.95 7.30 -26.88
C ASP A 290 12.89 6.22 -27.15
N GLY A 291 13.32 4.98 -27.40
CA GLY A 291 12.42 3.85 -27.67
C GLY A 291 11.89 3.20 -26.39
N VAL A 292 10.60 2.88 -26.36
CA VAL A 292 9.95 2.08 -25.31
C VAL A 292 10.31 0.60 -25.52
N ASP A 293 10.84 -0.05 -24.49
CA ASP A 293 11.12 -1.49 -24.53
C ASP A 293 9.92 -2.30 -24.04
N GLU A 294 9.14 -2.78 -25.01
CA GLU A 294 7.97 -3.65 -24.76
C GLU A 294 8.34 -4.94 -24.01
N SER A 295 9.59 -5.43 -24.12
CA SER A 295 10.01 -6.65 -23.43
C SER A 295 10.18 -6.48 -21.92
N ARG A 296 10.22 -5.23 -21.45
CA ARG A 296 10.33 -4.83 -20.04
C ARG A 296 9.04 -4.22 -19.48
N ASP A 297 7.96 -4.25 -20.26
CA ASP A 297 6.66 -3.64 -19.96
C ASP A 297 6.74 -2.14 -19.64
N GLU A 298 7.60 -1.39 -20.32
CA GLU A 298 7.82 0.04 -20.06
C GLU A 298 6.59 0.94 -20.27
N GLN A 299 5.57 0.43 -20.95
CA GLN A 299 4.26 1.04 -21.02
C GLN A 299 3.53 1.10 -19.66
N ILE A 300 3.89 0.26 -18.69
CA ILE A 300 3.34 0.32 -17.33
C ILE A 300 3.97 1.52 -16.61
N GLU A 301 3.19 2.56 -16.38
CA GLU A 301 3.64 3.70 -15.60
C GLU A 301 3.80 3.33 -14.12
N LEU A 302 4.95 3.67 -13.54
CA LEU A 302 5.22 3.48 -12.12
C LEU A 302 5.16 4.83 -11.41
N VAL A 303 4.14 5.01 -10.57
CA VAL A 303 3.96 6.22 -9.76
C VAL A 303 4.38 5.96 -8.31
N ILE A 304 4.90 6.96 -7.61
CA ILE A 304 5.21 6.85 -6.18
C ILE A 304 3.93 7.14 -5.36
N PRO A 305 3.43 6.21 -4.53
CA PRO A 305 2.30 6.47 -3.66
C PRO A 305 2.55 7.65 -2.70
N PRO A 306 1.55 8.51 -2.46
CA PRO A 306 1.68 9.70 -1.60
C PRO A 306 1.62 9.37 -0.10
N VAL A 307 1.80 8.10 0.28
CA VAL A 307 1.81 7.63 1.68
C VAL A 307 3.24 7.53 2.19
N LEU A 308 3.43 7.53 3.51
CA LEU A 308 4.74 7.30 4.14
C LEU A 308 5.82 8.26 3.60
N GLU A 309 5.46 9.54 3.48
CA GLU A 309 6.34 10.59 2.93
C GLU A 309 6.86 10.24 1.52
N GLY A 310 5.96 9.82 0.63
CA GLY A 310 6.33 9.41 -0.72
C GLY A 310 7.13 8.10 -0.73
N CYS A 311 6.71 7.15 0.11
CA CYS A 311 7.37 5.85 0.28
C CYS A 311 8.86 5.97 0.67
N THR A 312 9.22 6.99 1.46
CA THR A 312 10.58 7.19 1.97
C THR A 312 10.68 7.02 3.50
N ARG A 313 9.56 7.15 4.22
CA ARG A 313 9.52 6.92 5.66
C ARG A 313 9.36 5.43 5.96
N ILE A 314 10.28 4.91 6.80
CA ILE A 314 10.21 3.56 7.36
C ILE A 314 9.74 3.66 8.81
N LEU A 315 8.72 2.89 9.15
CA LEU A 315 8.17 2.81 10.50
C LEU A 315 8.79 1.61 11.22
N ASP A 316 9.45 1.86 12.34
CA ASP A 316 10.04 0.81 13.17
C ASP A 316 8.97 -0.14 13.73
N ALA A 317 9.32 -1.42 13.81
CA ALA A 317 8.39 -2.46 14.22
C ALA A 317 7.95 -2.35 15.70
N GLU A 318 8.84 -1.90 16.59
CA GLU A 318 8.53 -1.66 18.00
C GLU A 318 7.64 -0.42 18.16
N GLU A 319 7.90 0.63 17.37
CA GLU A 319 7.11 1.88 17.42
C GLU A 319 5.66 1.67 16.96
N GLN A 320 5.41 0.88 15.91
CA GLN A 320 4.01 0.55 15.54
C GLN A 320 3.29 -0.26 16.63
N ILE A 321 3.98 -1.16 17.33
CA ILE A 321 3.38 -2.00 18.39
C ILE A 321 2.96 -1.11 19.54
N LYS A 322 3.87 -0.24 20.01
CA LYS A 322 3.58 0.74 21.06
C LYS A 322 2.43 1.65 20.66
N ALA A 323 2.44 2.18 19.43
CA ALA A 323 1.37 3.05 18.94
C ALA A 323 0.00 2.35 18.95
N ARG A 324 -0.08 1.12 18.42
CA ARG A 324 -1.32 0.31 18.42
C ARG A 324 -1.81 0.06 19.85
N ASP A 325 -0.92 -0.32 20.76
CA ASP A 325 -1.30 -0.68 22.13
C ASP A 325 -1.75 0.56 22.93
N LEU A 326 -1.14 1.72 22.70
CA LEU A 326 -1.58 3.01 23.25
C LEU A 326 -2.97 3.40 22.73
N TYR A 327 -3.18 3.30 21.41
CA TYR A 327 -4.50 3.51 20.80
C TYR A 327 -5.54 2.59 21.41
N TRP A 328 -5.26 1.28 21.46
CA TRP A 328 -6.19 0.29 21.99
C TRP A 328 -6.54 0.55 23.45
N LYS A 329 -5.54 0.92 24.27
CA LYS A 329 -5.76 1.30 25.67
C LYS A 329 -6.65 2.55 25.79
N ALA A 330 -6.51 3.52 24.90
CA ALA A 330 -7.35 4.73 24.90
C ALA A 330 -8.80 4.40 24.55
N VAL A 331 -9.05 3.63 23.49
CA VAL A 331 -10.41 3.36 22.98
C VAL A 331 -11.14 2.24 23.72
N ALA A 332 -10.43 1.22 24.22
CA ALA A 332 -11.06 0.07 24.87
C ALA A 332 -11.15 0.23 26.40
N CYS A 333 -10.20 0.93 27.04
CA CYS A 333 -10.15 1.01 28.52
C CYS A 333 -10.58 2.37 29.09
N GLY A 334 -10.91 3.35 28.24
CA GLY A 334 -11.30 4.70 28.68
C GLY A 334 -12.54 4.72 29.57
N GLU A 335 -13.56 3.92 29.24
CA GLU A 335 -14.83 3.89 29.99
C GLU A 335 -14.77 3.02 31.25
N GLU A 336 -14.11 1.86 31.20
CA GLU A 336 -14.07 0.90 32.31
C GLU A 336 -13.23 1.41 33.50
N GLU A 337 -12.16 2.15 33.23
CA GLU A 337 -11.22 2.62 34.26
C GLU A 337 -11.53 4.04 34.77
N LYS A 338 -12.64 4.67 34.33
CA LYS A 338 -12.97 6.09 34.60
C LYS A 338 -11.78 7.03 34.38
N LYS A 339 -11.02 6.79 33.32
CA LYS A 339 -9.84 7.60 33.03
C LYS A 339 -10.24 9.03 32.73
N GLY A 340 -9.46 9.96 33.28
CA GLY A 340 -9.65 11.38 33.00
C GLY A 340 -9.36 11.67 31.52
N GLU A 341 -10.04 12.68 30.97
CA GLU A 341 -9.85 13.13 29.59
C GLU A 341 -8.38 13.45 29.27
N GLU A 342 -7.63 13.97 30.24
CA GLU A 342 -6.19 14.27 30.10
C GLU A 342 -5.32 13.00 29.91
N GLU A 343 -5.69 11.87 30.53
CA GLU A 343 -4.95 10.62 30.34
C GLU A 343 -5.21 10.04 28.95
N MET A 344 -6.47 10.08 28.49
CA MET A 344 -6.83 9.64 27.13
C MET A 344 -6.13 10.51 26.07
N GLU A 345 -6.06 11.82 26.29
CA GLU A 345 -5.32 12.74 25.44
C GLU A 345 -3.84 12.34 25.36
N GLY A 346 -3.20 12.07 26.51
CA GLY A 346 -1.79 11.67 26.55
C GLY A 346 -1.51 10.38 25.77
N LEU A 347 -2.37 9.36 25.92
CA LEU A 347 -2.25 8.09 25.18
C LEU A 347 -2.37 8.29 23.66
N LEU A 348 -3.34 9.11 23.22
CA LEU A 348 -3.57 9.35 21.79
C LEU A 348 -2.48 10.23 21.17
N LEU A 349 -1.98 11.24 21.89
CA LEU A 349 -0.85 12.06 21.44
C LEU A 349 0.42 11.21 21.26
N GLU A 350 0.74 10.37 22.25
CA GLU A 350 1.89 9.47 22.16
C GLU A 350 1.70 8.42 21.04
N CYS A 351 0.48 7.91 20.85
CA CYS A 351 0.15 7.04 19.72
C CYS A 351 0.47 7.70 18.38
N VAL A 352 -0.03 8.93 18.17
CA VAL A 352 0.17 9.70 16.94
C VAL A 352 1.64 10.05 16.71
N GLU A 353 2.39 10.40 17.76
CA GLU A 353 3.82 10.70 17.66
C GLU A 353 4.61 9.48 17.18
N ARG A 354 4.27 8.28 17.68
CA ARG A 354 4.94 7.03 17.32
C ARG A 354 4.55 6.51 15.95
N ASN A 355 3.28 6.64 15.57
CA ASN A 355 2.78 6.25 14.25
C ASN A 355 1.79 7.29 13.70
N PRO A 356 2.29 8.33 13.01
CA PRO A 356 1.44 9.41 12.51
C PRO A 356 0.63 9.03 11.27
N PHE A 357 0.89 7.86 10.67
CA PHE A 357 0.36 7.47 9.36
C PHE A 357 -1.02 6.79 9.43
N VAL A 358 -1.50 6.45 10.62
CA VAL A 358 -2.84 5.88 10.82
C VAL A 358 -3.80 7.02 11.15
N GLY A 359 -4.88 7.16 10.38
CA GLY A 359 -5.81 8.29 10.51
C GLY A 359 -6.70 8.26 11.75
N GLU A 360 -7.14 7.07 12.20
CA GLU A 360 -8.14 6.93 13.26
C GLU A 360 -7.72 7.55 14.61
N PRO A 361 -6.49 7.37 15.13
CA PRO A 361 -6.04 8.05 16.36
C PRO A 361 -6.18 9.58 16.31
N HIS A 362 -5.95 10.21 15.15
CA HIS A 362 -6.13 11.66 14.98
C HIS A 362 -7.61 12.06 15.07
N LEU A 363 -8.50 11.26 14.47
CA LEU A 363 -9.95 11.49 14.53
C LEU A 363 -10.49 11.37 15.96
N VAL A 364 -10.07 10.32 16.67
CA VAL A 364 -10.46 10.09 18.07
C VAL A 364 -9.92 11.20 18.98
N LEU A 365 -8.69 11.68 18.75
CA LEU A 365 -8.16 12.84 19.46
C LEU A 365 -9.00 14.11 19.20
N GLY A 366 -9.45 14.31 17.97
CA GLY A 366 -10.36 15.40 17.61
C GLY A 366 -11.71 15.30 18.32
N GLN A 367 -12.27 14.09 18.43
CA GLN A 367 -13.49 13.83 19.21
C GLN A 367 -13.29 14.20 20.69
N LEU A 368 -12.17 13.78 21.28
CA LEU A 368 -11.84 14.09 22.67
C LEU A 368 -11.75 15.60 22.90
N TYR A 369 -11.06 16.33 22.01
CA TYR A 369 -10.95 17.79 22.08
C TYR A 369 -12.30 18.50 22.00
N MET A 370 -13.21 18.03 21.14
CA MET A 370 -14.57 18.56 21.10
C MET A 370 -15.32 18.30 22.41
N GLY A 371 -15.16 17.12 23.01
CA GLY A 371 -15.74 16.78 24.32
C GLY A 371 -15.26 17.70 25.44
N MET A 372 -13.96 18.04 25.43
CA MET A 372 -13.32 18.98 26.36
C MET A 372 -13.68 20.46 26.09
N GLY A 373 -14.45 20.76 25.05
CA GLY A 373 -14.79 22.13 24.65
C GLY A 373 -13.62 22.92 24.03
N ARG A 374 -12.55 22.24 23.58
CA ARG A 374 -11.46 22.87 22.82
C ARG A 374 -11.93 23.10 21.38
N ARG A 375 -11.60 24.26 20.80
CA ARG A 375 -11.84 24.52 19.37
C ARG A 375 -10.71 23.88 18.56
N LEU A 376 -11.09 23.07 17.56
CA LEU A 376 -10.18 22.48 16.57
C LEU A 376 -9.58 23.54 15.64
#